data_AF-A0A4V1LWJ1-F1
#
_entry.id   AF-A0A4V1LWJ1-F1
#
_cell.length_a   1.000
_cell.length_b   1.000
_cell.length_c   1.000
_cell.angle_alpha   90.00
_cell.angle_beta   90.00
_cell.angle_gamma   90.00
#
_symmetry.space_group_name_H-M   'P 1'
#
loop_
_entity.id
_entity.type
_entity.pdbx_description
1 polymer ?
#
loop_
_entity_poly.entity_id
_entity_poly.type
_entity_poly.pdbx_seq_one_letter_code
_entity_poly.pdbx_strand_id
1 'polypeptide(L)'
;MEEEIRDRYVTFDNIDCYKDAANVLDALYELFEQNPECKNSFWDRFDSFIPKNYHEILAKENEKDILYHICSNVFYISDLFEEYDFEKGINLLDRVEFDCC
;
A
#
# COMPACT_ATOMS: atom_id res chain seq x y z
N MET A 1 12.40 -8.94 -20.32
CA MET A 1 12.87 -8.90 -18.92
C MET A 1 12.32 -10.15 -18.27
N GLU A 2 13.17 -11.04 -17.79
CA GLU A 2 12.72 -12.18 -16.97
C GLU A 2 12.17 -11.59 -15.66
N GLU A 3 10.89 -11.82 -15.38
CA GLU A 3 10.38 -11.60 -14.03
C GLU A 3 11.05 -12.63 -13.12
N GLU A 4 11.84 -12.16 -12.16
CA GLU A 4 12.39 -13.05 -11.14
C GLU A 4 11.24 -13.66 -10.33
N ILE A 5 11.26 -14.99 -10.18
CA ILE A 5 10.22 -15.73 -9.49
C ILE A 5 10.26 -15.35 -8.00
N ARG A 6 9.22 -14.68 -7.52
CA ARG A 6 8.99 -14.44 -6.09
C ARG A 6 8.51 -15.73 -5.44
N ASP A 7 9.14 -16.12 -4.34
CA ASP A 7 8.80 -17.36 -3.64
C ASP A 7 8.54 -17.13 -2.16
N ARG A 8 7.27 -16.96 -1.81
CA ARG A 8 6.80 -16.81 -0.43
C ARG A 8 6.94 -18.09 0.42
N TYR A 9 6.98 -19.27 -0.20
CA TYR A 9 6.84 -20.54 0.51
C TYR A 9 8.15 -21.31 0.66
N VAL A 10 9.22 -20.87 -0.03
CA VAL A 10 10.53 -21.55 0.01
C VAL A 10 11.65 -20.63 0.49
N THR A 11 11.83 -19.44 -0.09
CA THR A 11 13.02 -18.62 0.19
C THR A 11 12.74 -17.18 0.63
N PHE A 12 11.54 -16.66 0.38
CA PHE A 12 11.20 -15.23 0.45
C PHE A 12 12.10 -14.35 -0.43
N ASP A 13 12.83 -14.95 -1.38
CA ASP A 13 13.69 -14.20 -2.28
C ASP A 13 12.84 -13.26 -3.13
N ASN A 14 13.36 -12.05 -3.33
CA ASN A 14 12.77 -11.00 -4.16
C ASN A 14 11.43 -10.43 -3.65
N ILE A 15 11.08 -10.65 -2.38
CA ILE A 15 9.97 -10.01 -1.69
C ILE A 15 10.49 -8.89 -0.80
N ASP A 16 10.05 -7.66 -1.06
CA ASP A 16 10.32 -6.49 -0.21
C ASP A 16 8.99 -5.85 0.20
N CYS A 17 8.48 -6.30 1.35
CA CYS A 17 7.16 -5.91 1.85
C CYS A 17 7.03 -4.42 2.14
N TYR A 18 8.12 -3.77 2.58
CA TYR A 18 8.07 -2.35 2.89
C TYR A 18 8.09 -1.52 1.62
N LYS A 19 8.88 -1.92 0.62
CA LYS A 19 8.85 -1.29 -0.70
C LYS A 19 7.50 -1.47 -1.39
N ASP A 20 6.92 -2.68 -1.34
CA ASP A 20 5.63 -2.93 -1.94
C ASP A 20 4.50 -2.16 -1.22
N ALA A 21 4.54 -2.08 0.12
CA ALA A 21 3.61 -1.23 0.89
C ALA A 21 3.77 0.27 0.55
N ALA A 22 5.00 0.75 0.38
CA ALA A 22 5.24 2.13 -0.06
C ALA A 22 4.70 2.40 -1.47
N ASN A 23 4.78 1.43 -2.40
CA ASN A 23 4.18 1.55 -3.72
C ASN A 23 2.64 1.63 -3.67
N VAL A 24 2.00 0.94 -2.72
CA VAL A 24 0.54 1.07 -2.50
C VAL A 24 0.20 2.47 -1.97
N LEU A 25 1.01 3.04 -1.08
CA LEU A 25 0.85 4.43 -0.64
C LEU A 25 1.00 5.41 -1.81
N ASP A 26 1.99 5.22 -2.68
CA ASP A 26 2.15 6.04 -3.90
C ASP A 26 0.89 5.97 -4.78
N ALA A 27 0.31 4.78 -4.95
CA ALA A 27 -0.92 4.57 -5.72
C ALA A 27 -2.14 5.26 -5.07
N LEU A 28 -2.26 5.22 -3.74
CA LEU A 28 -3.30 5.95 -3.01
C LEU A 28 -3.19 7.46 -3.23
N TYR A 29 -1.99 8.02 -3.09
CA TYR A 29 -1.77 9.45 -3.30
C TYR A 29 -2.02 9.86 -4.75
N GLU A 30 -1.61 9.05 -5.73
CA GLU A 30 -1.94 9.29 -7.14
C GLU A 30 -3.46 9.31 -7.36
N LEU A 31 -4.20 8.38 -6.77
CA LEU A 31 -5.67 8.38 -6.86
C LEU A 31 -6.27 9.63 -6.23
N PHE A 32 -5.79 10.06 -5.05
CA PHE A 32 -6.25 11.29 -4.39
C PHE A 32 -5.94 12.55 -5.20
N GLU A 33 -4.83 12.59 -5.93
CA GLU A 33 -4.50 13.69 -6.83
C GLU A 33 -5.41 13.74 -8.06
N GLN A 34 -5.76 12.58 -8.62
CA GLN A 34 -6.63 12.47 -9.79
C GLN A 34 -8.11 12.72 -9.45
N ASN A 35 -8.56 12.23 -8.29
CA ASN A 35 -9.95 12.29 -7.83
C ASN A 35 -10.01 12.79 -6.37
N PRO A 36 -9.82 14.09 -6.10
CA PRO A 36 -9.77 14.63 -4.75
C PRO A 36 -11.01 14.34 -3.89
N GLU A 37 -12.16 14.11 -4.51
CA GLU A 37 -13.41 13.76 -3.84
C GLU A 37 -13.41 12.37 -3.19
N CYS A 38 -12.50 11.47 -3.59
CA CYS A 38 -12.39 10.15 -2.98
C CYS A 38 -11.72 10.18 -1.59
N LYS A 39 -10.97 11.25 -1.28
CA LYS A 39 -10.29 11.43 0.01
C LYS A 39 -11.25 11.99 1.07
N ASN A 40 -11.97 11.10 1.75
CA ASN A 40 -12.85 11.45 2.86
C ASN A 40 -12.11 11.49 4.23
N SER A 41 -12.86 11.75 5.30
CA SER A 41 -12.30 11.89 6.66
C SER A 41 -11.66 10.62 7.23
N PHE A 42 -12.03 9.43 6.73
CA PHE A 42 -11.35 8.18 7.06
C PHE A 42 -9.93 8.20 6.48
N TRP A 43 -9.77 8.57 5.22
CA TRP A 43 -8.47 8.65 4.55
C TRP A 43 -7.58 9.76 5.11
N ASP A 44 -8.15 10.89 5.53
CA ASP A 44 -7.40 11.91 6.27
C ASP A 44 -6.83 11.39 7.58
N ARG A 45 -7.61 10.57 8.31
CA ARG A 45 -7.14 9.93 9.54
C ARG A 45 -6.08 8.88 9.24
N PHE A 46 -6.28 8.05 8.21
CA PHE A 46 -5.28 7.07 7.78
C PHE A 46 -3.93 7.75 7.47
N ASP A 47 -3.95 8.80 6.67
CA ASP A 47 -2.79 9.62 6.28
C ASP A 47 -2.07 10.24 7.50
N SER A 48 -2.82 10.55 8.57
CA SER A 48 -2.25 11.06 9.81
C SER A 48 -1.30 10.07 10.51
N PHE A 49 -1.38 8.77 10.23
CA PHE A 49 -0.45 7.76 10.73
C PHE A 49 0.79 7.59 9.84
N ILE A 50 0.71 7.96 8.56
CA ILE A 50 1.76 7.71 7.59
C ILE A 50 2.85 8.79 7.67
N PRO A 51 4.14 8.44 7.83
CA PRO A 51 5.25 9.40 7.78
C PRO A 51 5.38 10.01 6.38
N LYS A 52 5.69 11.31 6.29
CA LYS A 52 5.80 12.02 5.00
C LYS A 52 6.88 11.43 4.07
N ASN A 53 7.94 10.86 4.63
CA ASN A 53 9.02 10.20 3.90
C ASN A 53 8.90 8.68 4.06
N TYR A 54 7.73 8.09 3.78
CA TYR A 54 7.46 6.67 4.04
C TYR A 54 8.36 5.69 3.27
N HIS A 55 9.04 6.14 2.22
CA HIS A 55 10.09 5.38 1.54
C HIS A 55 11.39 5.23 2.35
N GLU A 56 11.62 6.09 3.35
CA GLU A 56 12.82 6.10 4.20
C GLU A 56 12.50 5.78 5.66
N ILE A 57 11.34 6.24 6.14
CA ILE A 57 10.90 6.11 7.52
C ILE A 57 9.63 5.26 7.52
N LEU A 58 9.72 4.04 8.02
CA LEU A 58 8.64 3.06 7.93
C LEU A 58 7.53 3.28 8.98
N ALA A 59 7.78 4.06 10.04
CA ALA A 59 6.81 4.30 11.11
C ALA A 59 7.00 5.70 11.74
N LYS A 60 5.90 6.33 12.17
CA LYS A 60 5.96 7.48 13.08
C LYS A 60 6.27 7.02 14.51
N GLU A 61 6.81 7.92 15.33
CA GLU A 61 7.07 7.62 16.74
C GLU A 61 5.78 7.22 17.46
N ASN A 62 5.80 6.07 18.16
CA ASN A 62 4.66 5.45 18.85
C ASN A 62 3.50 4.98 17.97
N GLU A 63 3.66 4.97 16.64
CA GLU A 63 2.66 4.46 15.70
C GLU A 63 3.08 3.09 15.12
N LYS A 64 2.17 2.45 14.39
CA LYS A 64 2.48 1.25 13.62
C LYS A 64 3.20 1.60 12.32
N ASP A 65 3.88 0.61 11.75
CA ASP A 65 4.58 0.82 10.48
C ASP A 65 3.61 0.84 9.30
N ILE A 66 4.10 1.31 8.15
CA ILE A 66 3.30 1.43 6.94
C ILE A 66 2.75 0.08 6.46
N LEU A 67 3.51 -1.01 6.65
CA LEU A 67 3.06 -2.35 6.25
C LEU A 67 1.84 -2.77 7.08
N TYR A 68 1.87 -2.56 8.40
CA TYR A 68 0.70 -2.79 9.24
C TYR A 68 -0.50 -1.97 8.78
N HIS A 69 -0.30 -0.68 8.47
CA HIS A 69 -1.39 0.18 8.02
C HIS A 69 -2.00 -0.29 6.69
N ILE A 70 -1.19 -0.74 5.74
CA ILE A 70 -1.68 -1.34 4.49
C ILE A 70 -2.41 -2.66 4.77
N CYS A 71 -1.78 -3.64 5.41
CA CYS A 71 -2.41 -4.95 5.64
C CYS A 71 -3.69 -4.86 6.49
N SER A 72 -3.73 -3.98 7.50
CA SER A 72 -4.93 -3.81 8.35
C SER A 72 -6.07 -3.05 7.68
N ASN A 73 -5.82 -2.39 6.54
CA ASN A 73 -6.82 -1.67 5.77
C ASN A 73 -6.98 -2.20 4.34
N VAL A 74 -6.41 -3.37 4.02
CA VAL A 74 -6.38 -3.95 2.66
C VAL A 74 -7.77 -3.96 2.02
N PHE A 75 -8.79 -4.38 2.76
CA PHE A 75 -10.18 -4.40 2.28
C PHE A 75 -10.69 -3.00 1.88
N TYR A 76 -10.43 -1.98 2.69
CA TYR A 76 -10.87 -0.61 2.41
C TYR A 76 -10.08 0.03 1.26
N ILE A 77 -8.80 -0.33 1.12
CA ILE A 77 -7.96 0.14 0.02
C ILE A 77 -8.42 -0.51 -1.29
N SER A 78 -8.75 -1.81 -1.28
CA SER A 78 -9.30 -2.52 -2.44
C SER A 78 -10.61 -1.90 -2.89
N ASP A 79 -11.55 -1.71 -1.96
CA ASP A 79 -12.87 -1.10 -2.24
C ASP A 79 -12.73 0.29 -2.87
N LEU A 80 -11.80 1.12 -2.36
CA LEU A 80 -11.49 2.42 -2.94
C LEU A 80 -10.91 2.32 -4.36
N PHE A 81 -9.96 1.41 -4.59
CA PHE A 81 -9.39 1.24 -5.93
C PHE A 81 -10.41 0.67 -6.93
N GLU A 82 -11.28 -0.24 -6.50
CA GLU A 82 -12.36 -0.79 -7.31
C GLU A 82 -13.42 0.26 -7.66
N GLU A 83 -13.83 1.11 -6.70
CA GLU A 83 -14.81 2.18 -6.94
C GLU A 83 -14.38 3.15 -8.05
N TYR A 84 -13.07 3.36 -8.19
CA TYR A 84 -12.47 4.26 -9.18
C TYR A 84 -11.81 3.55 -10.37
N ASP A 85 -12.03 2.23 -10.54
CA ASP A 85 -11.42 1.40 -11.60
C ASP A 85 -9.89 1.58 -11.69
N PHE A 86 -9.20 1.76 -10.55
CA PHE A 86 -7.79 2.10 -10.49
C PHE A 86 -6.88 0.85 -10.55
N GLU A 87 -6.81 0.23 -11.73
CA GLU A 87 -6.10 -1.04 -11.97
C GLU A 87 -4.66 -1.07 -11.43
N LYS A 88 -3.93 0.04 -11.54
CA LYS A 88 -2.56 0.14 -11.01
C LYS A 88 -2.53 -0.13 -9.50
N GLY A 89 -3.45 0.47 -8.75
CA GLY A 89 -3.56 0.30 -7.30
C GLY A 89 -3.95 -1.13 -6.94
N ILE A 90 -4.93 -1.70 -7.64
CA ILE A 90 -5.40 -3.08 -7.45
C ILE A 90 -4.24 -4.07 -7.59
N ASN A 91 -3.49 -4.00 -8.70
CA ASN A 91 -2.37 -4.92 -8.94
C ASN A 91 -1.24 -4.81 -7.89
N LEU A 92 -0.99 -3.60 -7.36
CA LEU A 92 0.00 -3.40 -6.30
C LEU A 92 -0.50 -3.93 -4.96
N LEU A 93 -1.79 -3.74 -4.66
CA LEU A 93 -2.41 -4.21 -3.43
C LEU A 93 -2.50 -5.74 -3.40
N ASP A 94 -2.94 -6.37 -4.49
CA ASP A 94 -2.99 -7.83 -4.64
C ASP A 94 -1.62 -8.47 -4.40
N ARG A 95 -0.56 -7.82 -4.89
CA ARG A 95 0.82 -8.25 -4.66
C ARG A 95 1.21 -8.15 -3.19
N VAL A 96 0.93 -7.03 -2.52
CA VAL A 96 1.22 -6.87 -1.08
C VAL A 96 0.41 -7.86 -0.25
N GLU A 97 -0.87 -8.05 -0.56
CA GLU A 97 -1.72 -9.01 0.11
C GLU A 97 -1.18 -10.43 -0.09
N PHE A 98 -0.84 -10.81 -1.32
CA PHE A 98 -0.32 -12.15 -1.60
C PHE A 98 1.11 -12.40 -1.10
N ASP A 99 1.95 -11.38 -0.91
CA ASP A 99 3.36 -11.57 -0.51
C ASP A 99 3.62 -11.24 0.96
N CYS A 100 2.88 -10.30 1.56
CA CYS A 100 3.18 -9.74 2.88
C CYS A 100 2.04 -9.75 3.92
N CYS A 101 0.79 -9.95 3.49
CA CYS A 101 -0.37 -10.14 4.37
C CYS A 101 -0.87 -11.61 4.33
#